data_AF-A0A2D8IQJ6-F1
#
_entry.id   AF-A0A2D8IQJ6-F1
#
_cell.length_a   1.000
_cell.length_b   1.000
_cell.length_c   1.000
_cell.angle_alpha   90.00
_cell.angle_beta   90.00
_cell.angle_gamma   90.00
#
_symmetry.space_group_name_H-M   'P 1'
#
loop_
_entity.id
_entity.type
_entity.pdbx_description
1 polymer ?
#
loop_
_entity_poly.entity_id
_entity_poly.type
_entity_poly.pdbx_seq_one_letter_code
_entity_poly.pdbx_strand_id
1 'polypeptide(L)'
;MKAATNIAKGGLLAGLLLSAASAQAQLYFHFEETAGGDVTMTASGSIDTNDLTPVAPESWGGIGIEENGETDIMGDTASGSTDAHFGFSAGTDYSAWDAPTGPFASSNFNWTSTATRSFHIYTREGGERVPGLGVVQADLVGGVWTPDATWTQTDTDLATVGLIPGTYTVVDASSGAFITIQVGGELPPPPVTEAVPVPPLPLWGLLALAGLFGFAGARRLRG
;
A
#
# COMPACT_ATOMS: atom_id res chain seq x y z
N MET A 1 46.14 35.59 26.30
CA MET A 1 44.88 34.95 25.83
C MET A 1 44.85 35.06 24.31
N LYS A 2 45.05 33.94 23.59
CA LYS A 2 45.03 33.89 22.12
C LYS A 2 43.75 33.21 21.67
N ALA A 3 42.94 33.91 20.86
CA ALA A 3 41.75 33.38 20.23
C ALA A 3 42.13 32.52 19.01
N ALA A 4 41.56 31.32 18.91
CA ALA A 4 41.73 30.42 17.76
C ALA A 4 40.42 30.37 16.97
N THR A 5 40.46 30.93 15.76
CA THR A 5 39.39 30.89 14.77
C THR A 5 39.45 29.57 14.01
N ASN A 6 38.44 28.72 14.17
CA ASN A 6 38.29 27.50 13.37
C ASN A 6 37.35 27.75 12.20
N ILE A 7 37.91 27.72 10.99
CA ILE A 7 37.19 27.77 9.71
C ILE A 7 36.93 26.32 9.30
N ALA A 8 35.70 25.83 9.50
CA ALA A 8 35.26 24.55 8.96
C ALA A 8 34.73 24.74 7.53
N LYS A 9 35.35 24.02 6.59
CA LYS A 9 35.07 24.07 5.16
C LYS A 9 33.77 23.32 4.84
N GLY A 10 32.86 23.99 4.14
CA GLY A 10 31.63 23.41 3.61
C GLY A 10 31.93 22.37 2.53
N GLY A 11 31.47 21.13 2.75
CA GLY A 11 31.39 20.09 1.74
C GLY A 11 30.03 20.19 1.05
N LEU A 12 30.04 20.48 -0.25
CA LEU A 12 28.86 20.50 -1.11
C LEU A 12 28.46 19.05 -1.42
N LEU A 13 27.44 18.54 -0.72
CA LEU A 13 26.87 17.21 -0.98
C LEU A 13 25.87 17.34 -2.14
N ALA A 14 26.30 16.99 -3.36
CA ALA A 14 25.42 16.92 -4.52
C ALA A 14 24.51 15.69 -4.38
N GLY A 15 23.29 15.90 -3.88
CA GLY A 15 22.24 14.89 -3.82
C GLY A 15 21.73 14.57 -5.22
N LEU A 16 22.06 13.40 -5.72
CA LEU A 16 21.47 12.84 -6.93
C LEU A 16 20.03 12.43 -6.59
N LEU A 17 19.07 13.31 -6.91
CA LEU A 17 17.64 13.02 -6.81
C LEU A 17 17.28 12.03 -7.92
N LEU A 18 17.32 10.73 -7.62
CA LEU A 18 16.60 9.74 -8.43
C LEU A 18 15.12 9.99 -8.23
N SER A 19 14.46 10.54 -9.25
CA SER A 19 13.02 10.53 -9.38
C SER A 19 12.57 9.07 -9.55
N ALA A 20 12.18 8.44 -8.44
CA ALA A 20 11.48 7.17 -8.49
C ALA A 20 10.20 7.39 -9.31
N ALA A 21 10.04 6.62 -10.38
CA ALA A 21 8.74 6.51 -11.01
C ALA A 21 7.76 6.10 -9.90
N SER A 22 6.71 6.89 -9.70
CA SER A 22 5.65 6.58 -8.74
C SER A 22 5.08 5.23 -9.16
N ALA A 23 5.46 4.16 -8.45
CA ALA A 23 4.70 2.93 -8.50
C ALA A 23 3.27 3.32 -8.18
N GLN A 24 2.34 3.12 -9.12
CA GLN A 24 0.92 3.36 -8.85
C GLN A 24 0.59 2.62 -7.57
N ALA A 25 -0.08 3.29 -6.65
CA ALA A 25 -0.43 2.74 -5.35
C ALA A 25 -1.44 1.61 -5.55
N GLN A 26 -1.12 0.42 -5.03
CA GLN A 26 -1.88 -0.82 -5.23
C GLN A 26 -2.06 -1.46 -3.88
N LEU A 27 -3.31 -1.70 -3.49
CA LEU A 27 -3.59 -2.46 -2.29
C LEU A 27 -4.25 -3.78 -2.68
N TYR A 28 -3.73 -4.88 -2.15
CA TYR A 28 -4.19 -6.23 -2.45
C TYR A 28 -4.59 -6.94 -1.18
N PHE A 29 -5.77 -7.56 -1.19
CA PHE A 29 -6.22 -8.53 -0.20
C PHE A 29 -6.41 -9.87 -0.91
N HIS A 30 -5.51 -10.82 -0.66
CA HIS A 30 -5.50 -12.11 -1.34
C HIS A 30 -5.98 -13.21 -0.41
N PHE A 31 -7.12 -13.80 -0.73
CA PHE A 31 -7.66 -14.97 -0.07
C PHE A 31 -7.25 -16.24 -0.82
N GLU A 32 -6.74 -17.24 -0.10
CA GLU A 32 -6.41 -18.54 -0.66
C GLU A 32 -6.73 -19.68 0.32
N GLU A 33 -6.97 -20.86 -0.24
CA GLU A 33 -7.03 -22.10 0.54
C GLU A 33 -5.62 -22.69 0.64
N THR A 34 -5.20 -22.98 1.85
CA THR A 34 -3.96 -23.71 2.08
C THR A 34 -4.19 -25.21 1.87
N ALA A 35 -3.11 -25.95 1.59
CA ALA A 35 -3.18 -27.41 1.48
C ALA A 35 -3.62 -28.11 2.80
N GLY A 36 -3.62 -27.40 3.93
CA GLY A 36 -4.06 -27.88 5.24
C GLY A 36 -5.58 -27.82 5.46
N GLY A 37 -6.33 -27.19 4.55
CA GLY A 37 -7.77 -26.95 4.75
C GLY A 37 -8.05 -25.70 5.58
N ASP A 38 -7.15 -24.71 5.55
CA ASP A 38 -7.39 -23.38 6.13
C ASP A 38 -7.61 -22.36 5.02
N VAL A 39 -8.38 -21.30 5.30
CA VAL A 39 -8.45 -20.11 4.45
C VAL A 39 -7.60 -19.00 5.06
N THR A 40 -6.72 -18.43 4.25
CA THR A 40 -5.87 -17.30 4.65
C THR A 40 -6.12 -16.09 3.78
N MET A 41 -6.15 -14.91 4.40
CA MET A 41 -6.08 -13.62 3.70
C MET A 41 -4.71 -12.99 3.95
N THR A 42 -4.01 -12.59 2.89
CA THR A 42 -2.78 -11.80 2.99
C THR A 42 -2.99 -10.43 2.37
N ALA A 43 -2.78 -9.38 3.17
CA ALA A 43 -2.80 -8.01 2.69
C ALA A 43 -1.40 -7.57 2.24
N SER A 44 -1.29 -6.88 1.11
CA SER A 44 0.00 -6.40 0.58
C SER A 44 -0.13 -5.12 -0.24
N GLY A 45 1.02 -4.57 -0.64
CA GLY A 45 1.10 -3.33 -1.40
C GLY A 45 1.07 -2.08 -0.52
N SER A 46 0.69 -0.94 -1.10
CA SER A 46 0.60 0.34 -0.40
C SER A 46 -0.26 1.31 -1.21
N ILE A 47 -0.97 2.20 -0.51
CA ILE A 47 -1.82 3.23 -1.14
C ILE A 47 -1.42 4.62 -0.65
N ASP A 48 -1.24 5.55 -1.58
CA ASP A 48 -1.03 6.97 -1.24
C ASP A 48 -2.41 7.59 -1.03
N THR A 49 -2.71 7.99 0.21
CA THR A 49 -4.01 8.56 0.55
C THR A 49 -4.17 10.00 0.08
N ASN A 50 -3.10 10.65 -0.39
CA ASN A 50 -3.19 11.97 -1.02
C ASN A 50 -3.85 11.89 -2.42
N ASP A 51 -3.86 10.71 -3.02
CA ASP A 51 -4.50 10.42 -4.31
C ASP A 51 -5.98 10.04 -4.17
N LEU A 52 -6.51 10.07 -2.94
CA LEU A 52 -7.90 9.77 -2.59
C LEU A 52 -8.60 11.03 -2.03
N THR A 53 -9.92 10.99 -1.93
CA THR A 53 -10.73 12.10 -1.42
C THR A 53 -10.97 11.94 0.09
N PRO A 54 -10.54 12.88 0.96
CA PRO A 54 -10.87 12.81 2.38
C PRO A 54 -12.38 12.88 2.61
N VAL A 55 -12.91 12.00 3.46
CA VAL A 55 -14.35 11.93 3.78
C VAL A 55 -14.60 11.91 5.29
N ALA A 56 -15.87 11.99 5.67
CA ALA A 56 -16.27 11.92 7.07
C ALA A 56 -15.90 10.55 7.70
N PRO A 57 -15.59 10.51 9.00
CA PRO A 57 -15.26 9.25 9.68
C PRO A 57 -16.41 8.26 9.69
N GLU A 58 -16.06 6.98 9.61
CA GLU A 58 -16.99 5.85 9.61
C GLU A 58 -16.39 4.69 10.41
N SER A 59 -17.20 3.96 11.19
CA SER A 59 -16.68 2.98 12.14
C SER A 59 -16.91 1.55 11.66
N TRP A 60 -15.84 0.76 11.58
CA TRP A 60 -15.90 -0.69 11.46
C TRP A 60 -15.68 -1.37 12.82
N GLY A 61 -16.33 -2.51 13.05
CA GLY A 61 -16.17 -3.31 14.26
C GLY A 61 -15.74 -4.74 13.98
N GLY A 62 -14.59 -5.14 14.52
CA GLY A 62 -14.11 -6.52 14.49
C GLY A 62 -13.22 -6.84 13.29
N ILE A 63 -13.16 -8.12 12.93
CA ILE A 63 -12.35 -8.65 11.83
C ILE A 63 -13.27 -9.45 10.93
N GLY A 64 -13.30 -9.15 9.63
CA GLY A 64 -13.98 -10.03 8.67
C GLY A 64 -14.49 -9.33 7.43
N ILE A 65 -15.43 -10.02 6.79
CA ILE A 65 -16.09 -9.63 5.54
C ILE A 65 -17.59 -9.48 5.79
N GLU A 66 -18.24 -8.58 5.06
CA GLU A 66 -19.67 -8.32 5.12
C GLU A 66 -20.23 -8.16 3.71
N GLU A 67 -21.13 -9.07 3.34
CA GLU A 67 -22.11 -8.87 2.27
C GLU A 67 -23.31 -8.15 2.90
N ASN A 68 -23.75 -7.02 2.34
CA ASN A 68 -24.81 -6.19 2.92
C ASN A 68 -25.93 -5.82 1.92
N GLY A 69 -25.95 -6.42 0.73
CA GLY A 69 -26.90 -6.13 -0.34
C GLY A 69 -26.62 -4.86 -1.15
N GLU A 70 -25.65 -4.03 -0.75
CA GLU A 70 -25.22 -2.83 -1.47
C GLU A 70 -23.80 -3.04 -2.02
N THR A 71 -22.81 -3.03 -1.13
CA THR A 71 -21.39 -3.15 -1.45
C THR A 71 -20.74 -4.10 -0.45
N ASP A 72 -19.93 -5.01 -0.98
CA ASP A 72 -19.09 -5.90 -0.21
C ASP A 72 -17.94 -5.15 0.46
N ILE A 73 -17.86 -5.29 1.78
CA ILE A 73 -16.91 -4.56 2.61
C ILE A 73 -16.16 -5.52 3.54
N MET A 74 -14.94 -5.15 3.91
CA MET A 74 -14.14 -5.90 4.88
C MET A 74 -13.36 -4.95 5.77
N GLY A 75 -12.88 -5.46 6.91
CA GLY A 75 -12.01 -4.69 7.76
C GLY A 75 -11.46 -5.47 8.94
N ASP A 76 -10.49 -4.86 9.58
CA ASP A 76 -9.84 -5.30 10.80
C ASP A 76 -9.62 -4.09 11.71
N THR A 77 -10.41 -4.00 12.78
CA THR A 77 -10.24 -2.97 13.81
C THR A 77 -9.86 -3.57 15.16
N ALA A 78 -9.29 -4.78 15.18
CA ALA A 78 -8.89 -5.43 16.43
C ALA A 78 -7.77 -4.67 17.18
N SER A 79 -6.92 -3.96 16.44
CA SER A 79 -5.83 -3.14 17.01
C SER A 79 -6.23 -1.71 17.38
N GLY A 80 -7.50 -1.34 17.18
CA GLY A 80 -8.03 -0.01 17.49
C GLY A 80 -8.98 0.53 16.42
N SER A 81 -9.63 1.66 16.71
CA SER A 81 -10.51 2.35 15.75
C SER A 81 -9.69 3.12 14.71
N THR A 82 -10.20 3.19 13.47
CA THR A 82 -9.70 4.09 12.42
C THR A 82 -10.12 5.53 12.70
N ASP A 83 -9.31 6.50 12.30
CA ASP A 83 -9.57 7.94 12.50
C ASP A 83 -9.23 8.81 11.27
N ALA A 84 -8.79 8.20 10.16
CA ALA A 84 -8.61 8.82 8.85
C ALA A 84 -9.34 8.04 7.77
N HIS A 85 -10.12 8.74 6.92
CA HIS A 85 -11.03 8.12 5.97
C HIS A 85 -10.92 8.77 4.59
N PHE A 86 -10.86 7.93 3.57
CA PHE A 86 -10.61 8.32 2.20
C PHE A 86 -11.58 7.57 1.27
N GLY A 87 -12.38 8.30 0.51
CA GLY A 87 -13.19 7.77 -0.58
C GLY A 87 -12.47 7.87 -1.92
N PHE A 88 -12.93 7.11 -2.91
CA PHE A 88 -12.51 7.29 -4.29
C PHE A 88 -13.12 8.55 -4.90
N SER A 89 -12.51 9.03 -5.98
CA SER A 89 -12.95 10.21 -6.71
C SER A 89 -14.28 9.97 -7.45
N ALA A 90 -15.04 11.05 -7.64
CA ALA A 90 -16.31 11.00 -8.36
C ALA A 90 -16.12 10.42 -9.77
N GLY A 91 -17.01 9.51 -10.17
CA GLY A 91 -16.94 8.81 -11.45
C GLY A 91 -16.20 7.46 -11.39
N THR A 92 -15.69 7.06 -10.22
CA THR A 92 -15.17 5.71 -9.99
C THR A 92 -16.29 4.68 -10.15
N ASP A 93 -15.98 3.57 -10.82
CA ASP A 93 -16.87 2.43 -11.00
C ASP A 93 -16.69 1.43 -9.84
N TYR A 94 -17.77 1.20 -9.08
CA TYR A 94 -17.79 0.30 -7.92
C TYR A 94 -18.39 -1.08 -8.21
N SER A 95 -18.83 -1.33 -9.45
CA SER A 95 -19.57 -2.55 -9.81
C SER A 95 -18.85 -3.87 -9.53
N ALA A 96 -17.52 -3.83 -9.38
CA ALA A 96 -16.74 -4.99 -8.96
C ALA A 96 -17.05 -5.45 -7.53
N TRP A 97 -17.53 -4.59 -6.64
CA TRP A 97 -17.83 -4.92 -5.24
C TRP A 97 -19.33 -4.88 -4.94
N ASP A 98 -20.16 -4.52 -5.91
CA ASP A 98 -21.60 -4.47 -5.72
C ASP A 98 -22.19 -5.88 -5.62
N ALA A 99 -23.12 -6.06 -4.68
CA ALA A 99 -23.90 -7.29 -4.60
C ALA A 99 -24.86 -7.41 -5.80
N PRO A 100 -25.11 -8.61 -6.36
CA PRO A 100 -24.61 -9.93 -5.94
C PRO A 100 -23.32 -10.37 -6.67
N THR A 101 -22.64 -9.45 -7.34
CA THR A 101 -21.49 -9.75 -8.21
C THR A 101 -20.14 -9.60 -7.52
N GLY A 102 -20.12 -9.08 -6.30
CA GLY A 102 -18.92 -8.84 -5.52
C GLY A 102 -18.23 -10.11 -4.99
N PRO A 103 -17.15 -9.94 -4.20
CA PRO A 103 -16.37 -11.04 -3.66
C PRO A 103 -17.09 -11.88 -2.60
N PHE A 104 -18.18 -11.42 -1.99
CA PHE A 104 -18.77 -12.04 -0.81
C PHE A 104 -20.19 -12.55 -1.06
N ALA A 105 -20.43 -13.82 -0.75
CA ALA A 105 -21.75 -14.45 -0.79
C ALA A 105 -22.49 -14.38 0.56
N SER A 106 -21.78 -14.08 1.64
CA SER A 106 -22.32 -13.95 3.00
C SER A 106 -21.31 -13.26 3.91
N SER A 107 -21.79 -12.60 4.98
CA SER A 107 -20.91 -12.04 6.02
C SER A 107 -20.23 -13.12 6.86
N ASN A 108 -18.96 -12.91 7.22
CA ASN A 108 -18.22 -13.79 8.12
C ASN A 108 -17.18 -12.99 8.93
N PHE A 109 -17.30 -13.06 10.26
CA PHE A 109 -16.48 -12.33 11.22
C PHE A 109 -15.65 -13.24 12.14
N ASN A 110 -15.58 -14.54 11.84
CA ASN A 110 -14.84 -15.51 12.66
C ASN A 110 -13.40 -15.69 12.14
N TRP A 111 -12.66 -14.58 12.07
CA TRP A 111 -11.27 -14.55 11.61
C TRP A 111 -10.31 -14.31 12.77
N THR A 112 -9.15 -14.98 12.73
CA THR A 112 -8.00 -14.61 13.56
C THR A 112 -7.11 -13.68 12.74
N SER A 113 -6.64 -12.59 13.32
CA SER A 113 -5.75 -11.63 12.64
C SER A 113 -4.41 -11.45 13.34
N THR A 114 -3.37 -11.18 12.54
CA THR A 114 -2.05 -10.71 13.00
C THR A 114 -1.83 -9.21 12.81
N ALA A 115 -2.82 -8.48 12.29
CA ALA A 115 -2.68 -7.07 11.96
C ALA A 115 -2.32 -6.22 13.18
N THR A 116 -1.37 -5.29 13.02
CA THR A 116 -1.11 -4.25 14.02
C THR A 116 -1.69 -2.90 13.61
N ARG A 117 -2.08 -2.77 12.33
CA ARG A 117 -2.69 -1.57 11.75
C ARG A 117 -4.15 -1.82 11.44
N SER A 118 -5.03 -1.02 12.05
CA SER A 118 -6.45 -1.14 11.79
C SER A 118 -6.84 -0.55 10.44
N PHE A 119 -7.77 -1.21 9.76
CA PHE A 119 -8.33 -0.72 8.50
C PHE A 119 -9.75 -1.20 8.26
N HIS A 120 -10.43 -0.57 7.31
CA HIS A 120 -11.57 -1.12 6.61
C HIS A 120 -11.67 -0.51 5.21
N ILE A 121 -12.35 -1.17 4.28
CA ILE A 121 -12.35 -0.77 2.86
C ILE A 121 -13.64 -0.09 2.41
N TYR A 122 -14.29 0.67 3.28
CA TYR A 122 -15.52 1.38 2.92
C TYR A 122 -15.60 2.77 3.51
N THR A 123 -16.50 3.57 2.94
CA THR A 123 -16.91 4.86 3.48
C THR A 123 -18.43 4.97 3.35
N ARG A 124 -19.00 6.08 3.82
CA ARG A 124 -20.43 6.37 3.66
C ARG A 124 -20.61 7.65 2.84
N GLU A 125 -21.25 7.52 1.69
CA GLU A 125 -21.60 8.65 0.80
C GLU A 125 -23.11 8.68 0.61
N GLY A 126 -23.75 9.81 0.85
CA GLY A 126 -25.21 9.92 0.68
C GLY A 126 -26.06 9.01 1.60
N GLY A 127 -25.44 8.34 2.57
CA GLY A 127 -26.09 7.34 3.42
C GLY A 127 -25.86 5.90 2.98
N GLU A 128 -25.29 5.68 1.80
CA GLU A 128 -24.94 4.36 1.25
C GLU A 128 -23.49 4.01 1.60
N ARG A 129 -23.21 2.71 1.75
CA ARG A 129 -21.83 2.24 1.92
C ARG A 129 -21.21 2.07 0.54
N VAL A 130 -20.06 2.67 0.33
CA VAL A 130 -19.32 2.61 -0.94
C VAL A 130 -17.87 2.23 -0.70
N PRO A 131 -17.15 1.67 -1.70
CA PRO A 131 -15.73 1.39 -1.58
C PRO A 131 -14.93 2.61 -1.12
N GLY A 132 -13.93 2.37 -0.29
CA GLY A 132 -13.02 3.41 0.19
C GLY A 132 -11.99 2.84 1.14
N LEU A 133 -11.45 3.67 2.04
CA LEU A 133 -10.41 3.27 2.97
C LEU A 133 -10.51 4.06 4.28
N GLY A 134 -10.78 3.36 5.38
CA GLY A 134 -10.56 3.84 6.74
C GLY A 134 -9.28 3.25 7.32
N VAL A 135 -8.43 4.09 7.93
CA VAL A 135 -7.15 3.69 8.56
C VAL A 135 -6.89 4.51 9.82
N VAL A 136 -5.86 4.15 10.58
CA VAL A 136 -5.33 5.00 11.65
C VAL A 136 -4.35 6.02 11.07
N GLN A 137 -4.58 7.31 11.31
CA GLN A 137 -3.77 8.44 10.84
C GLN A 137 -2.30 8.31 11.23
N ALA A 138 -2.03 7.75 12.41
CA ALA A 138 -0.68 7.53 12.91
C ALA A 138 0.11 6.45 12.14
N ASP A 139 -0.60 5.57 11.41
CA ASP A 139 0.02 4.53 10.58
C ASP A 139 0.43 5.04 9.19
N LEU A 140 0.05 6.27 8.83
CA LEU A 140 0.44 6.91 7.57
C LEU A 140 1.89 7.41 7.63
N VAL A 141 2.71 6.98 6.68
CA VAL A 141 4.08 7.45 6.50
C VAL A 141 4.14 8.31 5.25
N GLY A 142 4.16 9.63 5.42
CA GLY A 142 4.15 10.57 4.29
C GLY A 142 2.86 10.55 3.46
N GLY A 143 1.73 10.18 4.07
CA GLY A 143 0.45 9.98 3.36
C GLY A 143 0.30 8.59 2.73
N VAL A 144 1.31 7.72 2.83
CA VAL A 144 1.20 6.35 2.34
C VAL A 144 0.79 5.42 3.47
N TRP A 145 -0.25 4.62 3.22
CA TRP A 145 -0.63 3.50 4.07
C TRP A 145 -0.13 2.17 3.49
N THR A 146 0.24 1.23 4.36
CA THR A 146 0.69 -0.11 3.98
C THR A 146 0.05 -1.10 4.96
N PRO A 147 -0.70 -2.10 4.47
CA PRO A 147 -1.30 -3.09 5.35
C PRO A 147 -0.24 -4.04 5.93
N ASP A 148 -0.55 -4.64 7.07
CA ASP A 148 0.27 -5.69 7.70
C ASP A 148 -0.58 -6.90 8.16
N ALA A 149 -1.83 -6.97 7.68
CA ALA A 149 -2.79 -7.96 8.10
C ALA A 149 -2.56 -9.31 7.41
N THR A 150 -2.55 -10.37 8.21
CA THR A 150 -2.84 -11.73 7.76
C THR A 150 -4.03 -12.24 8.55
N TRP A 151 -5.07 -12.70 7.86
CA TRP A 151 -6.20 -13.36 8.51
C TRP A 151 -6.15 -14.86 8.26
N THR A 152 -6.65 -15.62 9.23
CA THR A 152 -6.74 -17.09 9.11
C THR A 152 -8.05 -17.57 9.69
N GLN A 153 -8.68 -18.52 8.98
CA GLN A 153 -9.77 -19.34 9.47
C GLN A 153 -9.41 -20.80 9.24
N THR A 154 -9.40 -21.59 10.30
CA THR A 154 -8.92 -22.97 10.26
C THR A 154 -10.03 -23.96 9.91
N ASP A 155 -9.66 -25.09 9.31
CA ASP A 155 -10.58 -26.20 9.00
C ASP A 155 -11.83 -25.77 8.18
N THR A 156 -11.64 -24.95 7.15
CA THR A 156 -12.69 -24.41 6.28
C THR A 156 -12.22 -24.22 4.83
N ASP A 157 -13.16 -23.97 3.92
CA ASP A 157 -12.91 -23.62 2.52
C ASP A 157 -13.48 -22.22 2.16
N LEU A 158 -13.09 -21.67 1.00
CA LEU A 158 -13.50 -20.33 0.54
C LEU A 158 -15.02 -20.19 0.49
N ALA A 159 -15.71 -21.20 -0.04
CA ALA A 159 -17.15 -21.17 -0.20
C ALA A 159 -17.88 -21.13 1.15
N THR A 160 -17.42 -21.92 2.13
CA THR A 160 -17.99 -22.00 3.48
C THR A 160 -17.82 -20.68 4.23
N VAL A 161 -16.73 -19.96 3.98
CA VAL A 161 -16.49 -18.64 4.58
C VAL A 161 -17.17 -17.50 3.83
N GLY A 162 -17.91 -17.80 2.76
CA GLY A 162 -18.66 -16.82 1.98
C GLY A 162 -17.85 -16.08 0.92
N LEU A 163 -16.71 -16.63 0.47
CA LEU A 163 -15.86 -16.02 -0.54
C LEU A 163 -16.16 -16.61 -1.94
N ILE A 164 -16.34 -15.75 -2.93
CA ILE A 164 -16.58 -16.12 -4.33
C ILE A 164 -15.26 -15.98 -5.11
N PRO A 165 -14.72 -17.05 -5.74
CA PRO A 165 -13.47 -16.96 -6.50
C PRO A 165 -13.52 -15.93 -7.62
N GLY A 166 -12.51 -15.05 -7.69
CA GLY A 166 -12.47 -13.96 -8.67
C GLY A 166 -11.44 -12.88 -8.34
N THR A 167 -11.37 -11.88 -9.20
CA THR A 167 -10.56 -10.66 -9.03
C THR A 167 -11.49 -9.47 -9.04
N TYR A 168 -11.52 -8.73 -7.95
CA TYR A 168 -12.48 -7.65 -7.72
C TYR A 168 -11.72 -6.36 -7.44
N THR A 169 -11.54 -5.54 -8.46
CA THR A 169 -10.72 -4.33 -8.40
C THR A 169 -11.57 -3.09 -8.56
N VAL A 170 -11.41 -2.14 -7.63
CA VAL A 170 -11.92 -0.77 -7.74
C VAL A 170 -10.74 0.15 -8.02
N VAL A 171 -10.82 0.94 -9.10
CA VAL A 171 -9.77 1.87 -9.55
C VAL A 171 -10.28 3.29 -9.48
N ASP A 172 -9.61 4.15 -8.72
CA ASP A 172 -9.90 5.57 -8.64
C ASP A 172 -9.92 6.22 -10.03
N ALA A 173 -11.01 6.88 -10.39
CA ALA A 173 -11.17 7.48 -11.71
C ALA A 173 -10.19 8.63 -12.01
N SER A 174 -9.65 9.30 -10.97
CA SER A 174 -8.78 10.47 -11.10
C SER A 174 -7.30 10.11 -10.99
N SER A 175 -6.92 9.34 -9.97
CA SER A 175 -5.52 9.01 -9.68
C SER A 175 -5.07 7.67 -10.26
N GLY A 176 -6.02 6.76 -10.52
CA GLY A 176 -5.72 5.38 -10.87
C GLY A 176 -5.22 4.53 -9.69
N ALA A 177 -5.23 5.05 -8.46
CA ALA A 177 -5.01 4.24 -7.26
C ALA A 177 -6.09 3.15 -7.16
N PHE A 178 -5.76 1.96 -6.68
CA PHE A 178 -6.74 0.88 -6.65
C PHE A 178 -6.63 -0.04 -5.44
N ILE A 179 -7.75 -0.69 -5.12
CA ILE A 179 -7.84 -1.76 -4.14
C ILE A 179 -8.37 -3.00 -4.87
N THR A 180 -7.70 -4.14 -4.69
CA THR A 180 -8.09 -5.43 -5.25
C THR A 180 -8.35 -6.44 -4.14
N ILE A 181 -9.50 -7.09 -4.20
CA ILE A 181 -9.77 -8.33 -3.48
C ILE A 181 -9.59 -9.47 -4.49
N GLN A 182 -8.64 -10.36 -4.22
CA GLN A 182 -8.38 -11.55 -5.00
C GLN A 182 -8.83 -12.75 -4.19
N VAL A 183 -9.77 -13.54 -4.71
CA VAL A 183 -10.25 -14.76 -4.05
C VAL A 183 -9.84 -15.97 -4.88
N GLY A 184 -8.96 -16.79 -4.32
CA GLY A 184 -8.30 -17.88 -5.03
C GLY A 184 -7.40 -17.39 -6.18
N GLY A 185 -6.92 -18.33 -6.98
CA GLY A 185 -6.01 -18.04 -8.09
C GLY A 185 -4.62 -17.58 -7.64
N GLU A 186 -3.72 -17.42 -8.61
CA GLU A 186 -2.42 -16.80 -8.38
C GLU A 186 -2.58 -15.28 -8.41
N LEU A 187 -1.91 -14.58 -7.48
CA LEU A 187 -1.77 -13.13 -7.59
C LEU A 187 -1.20 -12.78 -8.97
N PRO A 188 -1.73 -11.76 -9.66
CA PRO A 188 -1.09 -11.28 -10.87
C PRO A 188 0.36 -10.93 -10.53
N PRO A 189 1.34 -11.31 -11.39
CA PRO A 189 2.71 -10.92 -11.14
C PRO A 189 2.75 -9.41 -10.97
N PRO A 190 3.52 -8.88 -10.00
CA PRO A 190 3.61 -7.45 -9.78
C PRO A 190 3.94 -6.79 -11.12
N PRO A 191 3.30 -5.64 -11.46
CA PRO A 191 3.53 -5.01 -12.75
C PRO A 191 5.04 -4.84 -12.91
N VAL A 192 5.56 -5.43 -14.00
CA VAL A 192 6.98 -5.30 -14.32
C VAL A 192 7.18 -3.81 -14.55
N THR A 193 7.71 -3.13 -13.53
CA THR A 193 8.08 -1.73 -13.67
C THR A 193 9.19 -1.76 -14.70
N GLU A 194 8.89 -1.35 -15.93
CA GLU A 194 9.91 -1.23 -16.96
C GLU A 194 11.03 -0.43 -16.33
N ALA A 195 12.20 -1.07 -16.19
CA ALA A 195 13.33 -0.43 -15.55
C ALA A 195 13.57 0.86 -16.33
N VAL A 196 13.34 2.00 -15.66
CA VAL A 196 13.55 3.31 -16.28
C VAL A 196 14.95 3.24 -16.89
N PRO A 197 15.09 3.37 -18.22
CA PRO A 197 16.37 3.17 -18.87
C PRO A 197 17.34 4.12 -18.19
N VAL A 198 18.32 3.54 -17.48
CA VAL A 198 19.31 4.32 -16.76
C VAL A 198 19.95 5.21 -17.82
N PRO A 199 19.80 6.56 -17.73
CA PRO A 199 20.40 7.43 -18.71
C PRO A 199 21.89 7.09 -18.75
N PRO A 200 22.50 6.90 -19.92
CA PRO A 200 23.90 6.52 -20.01
C PRO A 200 24.70 7.55 -19.20
N LEU A 201 25.35 7.09 -18.14
CA LEU A 201 26.20 7.95 -17.33
C LEU A 201 27.20 8.60 -18.29
N PRO A 202 27.29 9.94 -18.34
CA PRO A 202 28.28 10.57 -19.21
C PRO A 202 29.65 10.03 -18.81
N LEU A 203 30.39 9.48 -19.79
CA LEU A 203 31.69 8.84 -19.57
C LEU A 203 32.68 9.74 -18.79
N TRP A 204 32.49 11.06 -18.88
CA TRP A 204 33.21 12.09 -18.13
C TRP A 204 33.01 12.05 -16.60
N GLY A 205 31.86 11.57 -16.11
CA GLY A 205 31.59 11.41 -14.67
C GLY A 205 32.47 10.34 -14.02
N LEU A 206 32.81 9.28 -14.76
CA LEU A 206 33.76 8.26 -14.31
C LEU A 206 35.21 8.78 -14.26
N LEU A 207 35.58 9.68 -15.19
CA LEU A 207 36.90 10.31 -15.19
C LEU A 207 37.09 11.30 -14.03
N ALA A 208 36.03 12.00 -13.62
CA ALA A 208 36.08 12.91 -12.46
C ALA A 208 36.31 12.16 -11.13
N LEU A 209 35.75 10.96 -10.97
CA LEU A 209 35.99 10.10 -9.80
C LEU A 209 37.42 9.53 -9.77
N ALA A 210 38.00 9.20 -10.93
CA ALA A 210 39.39 8.75 -11.00
C ALA A 210 40.41 9.87 -10.71
N GLY A 211 40.08 11.12 -11.04
CA GLY A 211 40.95 12.28 -10.81
C GLY A 211 41.14 12.65 -9.32
N LEU A 212 40.17 12.35 -8.45
CA LEU A 212 40.26 12.71 -7.03
C LEU A 212 41.27 11.88 -6.22
N PHE A 213 41.60 10.66 -6.66
CA PHE A 213 42.61 9.83 -6.00
C PHE A 213 44.05 10.15 -6.44
N GLY A 214 44.24 10.89 -7.55
CA GLY A 214 45.56 11.20 -8.10
C GLY A 214 46.32 12.33 -7.40
N PHE A 215 45.64 13.26 -6.72
CA PHE A 215 46.28 14.46 -6.16
C PHE A 215 46.76 14.33 -4.70
N ALA A 216 46.39 13.29 -3.98
CA ALA A 216 46.84 13.09 -2.59
C ALA A 216 48.23 12.45 -2.48
N GLY A 217 48.75 11.82 -3.55
CA GLY A 217 50.03 11.08 -3.52
C GLY A 217 51.29 11.89 -3.79
N ALA A 218 51.20 13.09 -4.38
CA ALA A 218 52.38 13.78 -4.91
C ALA A 218 53.16 14.65 -3.90
N ARG A 219 52.72 14.77 -2.63
CA ARG A 219 53.31 15.73 -1.68
C ARG A 219 54.33 15.16 -0.68
N ARG A 220 54.80 13.92 -0.85
CA ARG A 220 55.67 13.24 0.13
C ARG A 220 57.10 12.89 -0.33
N LEU A 221 57.62 13.61 -1.33
CA LEU A 221 59.01 13.46 -1.77
C LEU A 221 59.68 14.82 -1.97
N ARG A 222 59.99 15.52 -0.87
CA ARG A 222 61.07 16.53 -0.72
C ARG A 222 61.03 17.07 0.71
N GLY A 223 62.01 16.65 1.52
CA GLY A 223 62.19 17.05 2.92
C GLY A 223 62.81 15.91 3.71
#